data_AF-A0A2V9BJW6-F1
#
_entry.id   AF-A0A2V9BJW6-F1
#
_cell.length_a   1.000
_cell.length_b   1.000
_cell.length_c   1.000
_cell.angle_alpha   90.00
_cell.angle_beta   90.00
_cell.angle_gamma   90.00
#
_symmetry.space_group_name_H-M   'P 1'
#
loop_
_entity.id
_entity.type
_entity.pdbx_description
1 polymer ?
#
loop_
_entity_poly.entity_id
_entity_poly.type
_entity_poly.pdbx_seq_one_letter_code
_entity_poly.pdbx_strand_id
1 'polypeptide(L)' 'RDHNWLLHGDVFTPDVINTWLAYKRERELALVNLRPVPYEFFLYFDL' A
#
# COMPACT_ATOMS: atom_id res chain seq x y z
N ARG A 1 0.12 -13.78 -4.13
CA ARG A 1 1.10 -14.73 -4.66
C ARG A 1 0.91 -14.77 -6.19
N ASP A 2 0.70 -13.59 -6.81
CA ASP A 2 -0.02 -13.42 -8.09
C ASP A 2 0.63 -12.33 -8.98
N HIS A 3 1.95 -12.40 -9.17
CA HIS A 3 2.71 -11.42 -9.95
C HIS A 3 3.54 -12.08 -11.07
N ASN A 4 3.40 -13.39 -11.28
CA ASN A 4 4.15 -14.14 -12.28
C ASN A 4 3.86 -13.67 -13.73
N TRP A 5 2.68 -13.12 -13.98
CA TRP A 5 2.33 -12.56 -15.29
C TRP A 5 3.02 -11.21 -15.57
N LEU A 6 3.31 -10.43 -14.53
CA LEU A 6 4.04 -9.15 -14.65
C LEU A 6 5.52 -9.37 -14.98
N LEU A 7 6.07 -10.51 -14.54
CA LEU A 7 7.44 -10.93 -14.81
C LEU A 7 7.61 -11.56 -16.19
N HIS A 8 6.52 -11.86 -16.89
CA HIS A 8 6.57 -12.55 -18.18
C HIS A 8 6.97 -11.56 -19.29
N GLY A 9 8.09 -11.82 -19.96
CA GLY A 9 8.60 -10.97 -21.05
C GLY A 9 9.46 -9.78 -20.60
N ASP A 10 10.02 -9.81 -19.39
CA ASP A 10 10.90 -8.76 -18.83
C ASP A 10 10.30 -7.35 -18.83
N VAL A 11 8.97 -7.25 -18.90
CA VAL A 11 8.22 -5.98 -18.87
C VAL A 11 8.38 -5.31 -17.50
N PHE A 12 8.39 -6.12 -16.42
CA PHE A 12 8.71 -5.66 -15.08
C PHE A 12 9.74 -6.59 -14.47
N THR A 13 10.87 -6.03 -14.04
CA THR A 13 11.86 -6.79 -13.29
C THR A 13 11.37 -6.98 -11.84
N PRO A 14 11.76 -8.09 -11.18
CA PRO A 14 11.38 -8.34 -9.79
C PRO A 14 11.82 -7.23 -8.84
N ASP A 15 12.95 -6.58 -9.13
CA ASP A 15 13.49 -5.48 -8.35
C ASP A 15 12.58 -4.24 -8.35
N VAL A 16 12.11 -3.81 -9.53
CA VAL A 16 11.18 -2.68 -9.65
C VAL A 16 9.87 -2.93 -8.90
N ILE A 17 9.34 -4.16 -8.96
CA ILE A 17 8.14 -4.53 -8.21
C ILE A 17 8.37 -4.41 -6.70
N ASN A 18 9.52 -4.89 -6.21
CA ASN A 18 9.86 -4.79 -4.80
C ASN A 18 10.08 -3.34 -4.34
N THR A 19 10.76 -2.53 -5.15
CA THR A 19 10.96 -1.09 -4.87
C THR A 19 9.63 -0.35 -4.83
N TRP A 20 8.73 -0.62 -5.77
CA TRP A 20 7.40 0.00 -5.79
C TRP A 20 6.55 -0.40 -4.58
N LEU A 21 6.58 -1.67 -4.20
CA LEU A 21 5.91 -2.16 -3.00
C LEU A 21 6.44 -1.49 -1.72
N ALA A 22 7.76 -1.35 -1.60
CA ALA A 22 8.38 -0.65 -0.46
C ALA A 22 7.95 0.83 -0.43
N TYR A 23 8.07 1.53 -1.56
CA TYR A 23 7.66 2.93 -1.69
C TYR A 23 6.21 3.16 -1.27
N LYS A 24 5.28 2.35 -1.79
CA LYS A 24 3.85 2.46 -1.48
C LYS A 24 3.54 2.18 -0.02
N ARG A 25 4.21 1.22 0.61
CA ARG A 25 4.01 0.91 2.04
C ARG A 25 4.53 2.02 2.94
N GLU A 26 5.74 2.50 2.67
CA GLU A 26 6.41 3.45 3.56
C GLU A 26 5.90 4.88 3.40
N ARG A 27 5.67 5.32 2.16
CA ARG A 27 5.35 6.73 1.89
C ARG A 27 3.87 7.02 1.77
N GLU A 28 3.06 6.04 1.41
CA GLU A 28 1.62 6.26 1.22
C GLU A 28 0.82 5.58 2.32
N LEU A 29 0.95 4.25 2.46
CA LEU A 29 0.14 3.49 3.41
C LEU A 29 0.41 3.90 4.87
N ALA A 30 1.68 4.04 5.26
CA ALA A 30 2.03 4.40 6.63
C ALA A 30 1.48 5.77 7.05
N LEU A 31 1.49 6.75 6.14
CA LEU A 31 0.98 8.10 6.43
C LEU A 31 -0.55 8.13 6.59
N VAL A 32 -1.26 7.32 5.81
CA VAL A 32 -2.72 7.21 5.92
C VAL A 32 -3.11 6.46 7.18
N ASN A 33 -2.42 5.37 7.52
CA ASN A 33 -2.72 4.56 8.70
C ASN A 33 -2.47 5.28 10.04
N LEU A 34 -1.62 6.31 10.05
CA LEU A 34 -1.39 7.15 11.24
C LEU A 34 -2.49 8.17 11.49
N ARG A 35 -3.37 8.42 10.51
CA ARG A 35 -4.43 9.44 10.62
C ARG A 35 -5.77 8.74 10.78
N PRO A 36 -6.52 9.03 11.85
CA PRO A 36 -7.87 8.50 11.99
C PRO A 36 -8.73 8.99 10.82
N VAL A 37 -9.47 8.06 10.23
CA VAL A 37 -10.36 8.35 9.10
C VAL A 37 -11.59 9.08 9.64
N PRO A 38 -12.15 10.08 8.93
CA PRO A 38 -13.30 10.85 9.44
C PRO A 38 -14.49 10.00 9.93
N TYR A 39 -14.68 8.82 9.33
CA TYR A 39 -15.72 7.88 9.75
C TYR A 39 -15.47 7.26 11.14
N GLU A 40 -14.20 7.08 11.54
CA GLU A 40 -13.85 6.59 12.87
C GLU A 40 -14.26 7.58 13.97
N PHE A 41 -14.20 8.88 13.71
CA PHE A 41 -14.69 9.89 14.65
C PHE A 41 -16.18 9.71 14.95
N PHE A 42 -17.01 9.47 13.92
CA PHE A 42 -18.45 9.24 14.11
C PHE A 42 -18.79 7.98 14.92
N LEU A 43 -17.93 6.96 14.91
CA LEU A 43 -18.16 5.72 15.66
C LEU A 43 -17.73 5.82 17.13
N TYR A 44 -16.72 6.64 17.43
CA TYR A 44 -16.07 6.66 18.73
C TYR A 44 -16.23 7.97 19.53
N PHE A 45 -16.86 9.01 18.99
CA PHE A 45 -16.95 10.31 19.67
C PHE A 45 -17.92 10.32 20.88
N ASP A 46 -18.98 9.51 20.85
CA ASP A 46 -20.03 9.50 21.90
C ASP A 46 -19.98 8.24 22.81
N LEU A 47 -18.90 7.45 22.76
CA LEU A 47 -18.72 6.24 23.57
C LEU A 47 -18.22 6.52 25.00
#